data_AF-A0ABD3X3G1-F1
#
_entry.id   AF-A0ABD3X3G1-F1
#
_cell.length_a   1.000
_cell.length_b   1.000
_cell.length_c   1.000
_cell.angle_alpha   90.00
_cell.angle_beta   90.00
_cell.angle_gamma   90.00
#
_symmetry.space_group_name_H-M   'P 1'
#
loop_
_entity.id
_entity.type
_entity.pdbx_description
1 polymer ?
#
loop_
_entity_poly.entity_id
_entity_poly.type
_entity_poly.pdbx_seq_one_letter_code
_entity_poly.pdbx_strand_id
1 'polypeptide(L)'
;MNWYDARATCHRNGGDLLVPPDYQTEQNLWELIPCHTEKNRAWIGVSDTAKPGQWMSIDNSSLRFQHWNTYPIPILQAGQSCAVADPVNNLGWDTELCTSSFTFVCNRTLGSCPNGWLSHGDRCYQVIDVPASRKTYFDALQYCSQRGTSLLVINSADEQKYILQTLTDLHITRAWLAFSVGISDNSSYIASQHDAG
;
A
#
# COMPACT_ATOMS: atom_id res chain seq x y z
N MET A 1 -14.47 -3.47 -4.90
CA MET A 1 -13.55 -2.63 -5.73
C MET A 1 -13.38 -3.34 -7.07
N ASN A 2 -13.47 -2.64 -8.20
CA ASN A 2 -13.12 -3.26 -9.49
C ASN A 2 -11.60 -3.42 -9.63
N TRP A 3 -11.14 -4.25 -10.57
CA TRP A 3 -9.72 -4.59 -10.69
C TRP A 3 -8.84 -3.37 -11.02
N TYR A 4 -9.33 -2.48 -11.88
CA TYR A 4 -8.61 -1.27 -12.27
C TYR A 4 -8.40 -0.32 -11.08
N ASP A 5 -9.45 -0.08 -10.31
CA ASP A 5 -9.41 0.77 -9.12
C ASP A 5 -8.57 0.15 -7.99
N ALA A 6 -8.62 -1.18 -7.86
CA ALA A 6 -7.77 -1.92 -6.93
C ALA A 6 -6.29 -1.72 -7.28
N ARG A 7 -5.94 -1.89 -8.56
CA ARG A 7 -4.59 -1.65 -9.07
C ARG A 7 -4.12 -0.21 -8.84
N ALA A 8 -4.95 0.75 -9.21
CA ALA A 8 -4.67 2.17 -8.98
C ALA A 8 -4.48 2.48 -7.48
N THR A 9 -5.19 1.77 -6.60
CA THR A 9 -5.02 1.91 -5.15
C THR A 9 -3.70 1.33 -4.67
N CYS A 10 -3.26 0.17 -5.18
CA CYS A 10 -1.93 -0.34 -4.88
C CYS A 10 -0.82 0.62 -5.34
N HIS A 11 -0.94 1.17 -6.55
CA HIS A 11 -0.01 2.18 -7.08
C HIS A 11 0.10 3.42 -6.19
N ARG A 12 -1.03 3.95 -5.73
CA ARG A 12 -1.06 5.08 -4.79
C ARG A 12 -0.34 4.80 -3.48
N ASN A 13 -0.23 3.52 -3.09
CA ASN A 13 0.44 3.08 -1.87
C ASN A 13 1.89 2.59 -2.10
N GLY A 14 2.45 2.83 -3.30
CA GLY A 14 3.83 2.51 -3.64
C GLY A 14 4.08 1.04 -3.98
N GLY A 15 3.02 0.27 -4.29
CA GLY A 15 3.10 -1.12 -4.76
C GLY A 15 2.28 -1.32 -6.03
N ASP A 16 2.00 -2.57 -6.38
CA ASP A 16 1.04 -2.93 -7.42
C ASP A 16 0.25 -4.16 -6.92
N LEU A 17 -0.74 -4.65 -7.65
CA LEU A 17 -1.45 -5.88 -7.27
C LEU A 17 -0.47 -7.06 -7.17
N LEU A 18 -0.65 -7.90 -6.15
CA LEU A 18 0.20 -9.07 -5.94
C LEU A 18 0.09 -10.03 -7.12
N VAL A 19 1.22 -10.38 -7.72
CA VAL A 19 1.34 -11.55 -8.61
C VAL A 19 2.12 -12.60 -7.84
N PRO A 20 1.51 -13.73 -7.41
CA PRO A 20 2.26 -14.78 -6.75
C PRO A 20 3.31 -15.35 -7.72
N PRO A 21 4.62 -15.21 -7.44
CA PRO A 21 5.67 -15.74 -8.30
C PRO A 21 5.88 -17.25 -8.12
N ASP A 22 5.35 -17.81 -7.03
CA ASP A 22 5.48 -19.20 -6.62
C ASP A 22 4.36 -19.59 -5.63
N TYR A 23 4.30 -20.88 -5.32
CA TYR A 23 3.35 -21.45 -4.36
C TYR A 23 3.53 -20.91 -2.94
N GLN A 24 4.77 -20.63 -2.51
CA GLN A 24 5.02 -20.15 -1.15
C GLN A 24 4.43 -18.75 -0.92
N THR A 25 4.54 -17.87 -1.91
CA THR A 25 3.94 -16.54 -1.85
C THR A 25 2.42 -16.61 -1.87
N GLU A 26 1.85 -17.55 -2.64
CA GLU A 26 0.41 -17.82 -2.62
C GLU A 26 -0.06 -18.35 -1.26
N GLN A 27 0.72 -19.20 -0.58
CA GLN A 27 0.36 -19.64 0.78
C GLN A 27 0.23 -18.46 1.75
N ASN A 28 1.16 -17.51 1.69
CA ASN A 28 1.11 -16.30 2.52
C ASN A 28 -0.08 -15.39 2.18
N LEU A 29 -0.57 -15.42 0.93
CA LEU A 29 -1.76 -14.66 0.52
C LEU A 29 -3.01 -15.08 1.32
N TRP A 30 -3.14 -16.37 1.63
CA TRP A 30 -4.31 -16.89 2.35
C TRP A 30 -4.40 -16.41 3.79
N GLU A 31 -3.26 -16.12 4.42
CA GLU A 31 -3.23 -15.49 5.75
C GLU A 31 -3.78 -14.05 5.73
N LEU A 32 -3.72 -13.37 4.58
CA LEU A 32 -4.18 -11.99 4.41
C LEU A 32 -5.67 -11.87 4.08
N ILE A 33 -6.31 -12.97 3.67
CA ILE A 33 -7.72 -13.00 3.31
C ILE A 33 -8.52 -13.55 4.50
N PRO A 34 -9.12 -12.69 5.36
CA PRO A 34 -9.81 -13.16 6.55
C PRO A 34 -11.09 -13.93 6.19
N CYS A 35 -11.47 -14.87 7.04
CA CYS A 35 -12.73 -15.62 6.97
C CYS A 35 -12.98 -16.23 5.58
N HIS A 36 -12.23 -17.29 5.23
CA HIS A 36 -12.30 -18.05 3.97
C HIS A 36 -13.74 -18.33 3.53
N THR A 37 -14.30 -17.43 2.72
CA THR A 37 -15.66 -17.50 2.17
C THR A 37 -15.62 -17.03 0.72
N GLU A 38 -16.60 -17.45 -0.09
CA GLU A 38 -16.71 -17.04 -1.51
C GLU A 38 -16.86 -15.51 -1.68
N LYS A 39 -17.25 -14.81 -0.61
CA LYS A 39 -17.36 -13.34 -0.57
C LYS A 39 -16.03 -12.64 -0.33
N ASN A 40 -15.02 -13.37 0.16
CA ASN A 40 -13.71 -12.83 0.52
C ASN A 40 -12.64 -13.13 -0.52
N ARG A 41 -13.04 -13.47 -1.75
CA ARG A 41 -12.13 -13.56 -2.90
C ARG A 41 -11.45 -12.21 -3.16
N ALA A 42 -10.18 -12.24 -3.54
CA ALA A 42 -9.36 -11.02 -3.66
C ALA A 42 -8.70 -10.91 -5.04
N TRP A 43 -8.68 -9.70 -5.61
CA TRP A 43 -7.96 -9.43 -6.84
C TRP A 43 -6.45 -9.64 -6.68
N ILE A 44 -5.86 -10.30 -7.67
CA ILE A 44 -4.41 -10.42 -7.87
C ILE A 44 -4.00 -9.77 -9.20
N GLY A 45 -2.70 -9.56 -9.40
CA GLY A 45 -2.11 -8.82 -10.51
C GLY A 45 -2.04 -9.60 -11.83
N VAL A 46 -3.05 -10.41 -12.14
CA VAL A 46 -3.10 -11.25 -13.33
C VAL A 46 -4.35 -10.93 -14.13
N SER A 47 -4.20 -10.66 -15.43
CA SER A 47 -5.32 -10.33 -16.32
C SER A 47 -5.00 -10.68 -17.77
N ASP A 48 -6.03 -10.76 -18.62
CA ASP A 48 -5.86 -10.87 -20.07
C ASP A 48 -6.03 -9.52 -20.80
N THR A 49 -6.16 -8.43 -20.05
CA THR A 49 -6.46 -7.09 -20.57
C THR A 49 -5.37 -6.53 -21.49
N ALA A 50 -4.10 -6.82 -21.20
CA ALA A 50 -2.97 -6.37 -22.01
C ALA A 50 -2.86 -7.12 -23.35
N LYS A 51 -3.26 -8.39 -23.36
CA LYS A 51 -3.25 -9.24 -24.54
C LYS A 51 -4.47 -10.17 -24.49
N PRO A 52 -5.58 -9.77 -25.11
CA PRO A 52 -6.83 -10.53 -25.09
C PRO A 52 -6.62 -12.03 -25.32
N GLY A 53 -7.09 -12.85 -24.37
CA GLY A 53 -6.98 -14.32 -24.44
C GLY A 53 -5.62 -14.90 -24.01
N GLN A 54 -4.65 -14.05 -23.62
CA GLN A 54 -3.42 -14.48 -23.01
C GLN A 54 -3.28 -13.85 -21.62
N TRP A 55 -3.17 -14.69 -20.59
CA TRP A 55 -2.97 -14.25 -19.22
C TRP A 55 -1.56 -13.69 -19.01
N MET A 56 -1.51 -12.45 -18.53
CA MET A 56 -0.29 -11.68 -18.31
C MET A 56 -0.26 -11.17 -16.87
N SER A 57 0.94 -10.98 -16.34
CA SER A 57 1.14 -10.22 -15.11
C SER A 57 0.92 -8.72 -15.35
N ILE A 58 0.77 -7.96 -14.27
CA ILE A 58 0.65 -6.49 -14.27
C ILE A 58 1.73 -5.73 -15.07
N ASP A 59 2.92 -6.30 -15.25
CA ASP A 59 4.03 -5.73 -16.03
C ASP A 59 4.01 -6.17 -17.51
N ASN A 60 2.94 -6.83 -17.96
CA ASN A 60 2.77 -7.41 -19.29
C ASN A 60 3.82 -8.47 -19.63
N SER A 61 4.40 -9.14 -18.63
CA SER A 61 5.23 -10.32 -18.84
C SER A 61 4.43 -11.63 -18.72
N SER A 62 5.05 -12.74 -19.12
CA SER A 62 4.43 -14.06 -19.01
C SER A 62 4.47 -14.55 -17.56
N LEU A 63 3.39 -15.23 -17.13
CA LEU A 63 3.28 -15.77 -15.77
C LEU A 63 4.31 -16.87 -15.53
N ARG A 64 5.04 -16.76 -14.42
CA ARG A 64 6.02 -17.77 -13.96
C ARG A 64 5.38 -18.89 -13.15
N PHE A 65 4.25 -18.60 -12.51
CA PHE A 65 3.48 -19.50 -11.68
C PHE A 65 1.99 -19.28 -11.99
N GLN A 66 1.21 -20.35 -11.97
CA GLN A 66 -0.23 -20.35 -12.22
C GLN A 66 -0.88 -21.48 -11.43
N HIS A 67 -1.98 -21.17 -10.73
CA HIS A 67 -2.73 -22.14 -9.94
C HIS A 67 -4.24 -21.93 -10.11
N TRP A 68 -4.73 -22.15 -11.33
CA TRP A 68 -6.14 -21.97 -11.67
C TRP A 68 -7.01 -23.12 -11.15
N ASN A 69 -8.13 -22.79 -10.51
CA ASN A 69 -9.13 -23.77 -10.04
C ASN A 69 -9.88 -24.44 -11.19
N THR A 70 -10.14 -23.65 -12.22
CA THR A 70 -10.78 -24.09 -13.47
C THR A 70 -9.91 -23.69 -14.65
N TYR A 71 -10.09 -24.35 -15.80
CA TYR A 71 -9.38 -23.92 -17.01
C TYR A 71 -9.69 -22.44 -17.28
N PRO A 72 -8.68 -21.56 -17.41
CA PRO A 72 -8.90 -20.12 -17.32
C PRO A 72 -9.42 -19.56 -18.65
N ILE A 73 -10.72 -19.72 -18.87
CA ILE A 73 -11.45 -19.25 -20.06
C ILE A 73 -11.91 -17.80 -19.80
N PRO A 74 -11.62 -16.84 -20.69
CA PRO A 74 -12.22 -15.51 -20.62
C PRO A 74 -13.75 -15.61 -20.61
N ILE A 75 -14.41 -15.02 -19.61
CA ILE A 75 -15.83 -15.30 -19.30
C ILE A 75 -16.79 -14.86 -20.40
N LEU A 76 -16.46 -13.77 -21.10
CA LEU A 76 -17.33 -13.18 -22.14
C LEU A 76 -16.56 -12.76 -23.39
N GLN A 77 -15.53 -11.93 -23.19
CA GLN A 77 -14.67 -11.42 -24.25
C GLN A 77 -13.22 -11.44 -23.78
N ALA A 78 -12.35 -11.82 -24.70
CA ALA A 78 -10.91 -11.70 -24.52
C ALA A 78 -10.57 -10.22 -24.22
N GLY A 79 -9.79 -9.97 -23.18
CA GLY A 79 -9.35 -8.63 -22.77
C GLY A 79 -10.19 -7.97 -21.67
N GLN A 80 -11.13 -8.68 -21.06
CA GLN A 80 -11.99 -8.17 -19.97
C GLN A 80 -11.95 -9.05 -18.72
N SER A 81 -11.03 -10.01 -18.66
CA SER A 81 -10.95 -11.01 -17.60
C SER A 81 -9.75 -10.76 -16.68
N CYS A 82 -10.02 -10.82 -15.39
CA CYS A 82 -9.06 -10.59 -14.33
C CYS A 82 -9.08 -11.77 -13.36
N ALA A 83 -7.92 -12.10 -12.80
CA ALA A 83 -7.78 -13.23 -11.90
C ALA A 83 -8.13 -12.83 -10.46
N VAL A 84 -8.95 -13.65 -9.82
CA VAL A 84 -9.29 -13.52 -8.40
C VAL A 84 -8.75 -14.72 -7.63
N ALA A 85 -8.11 -14.48 -6.50
CA ALA A 85 -7.70 -15.52 -5.56
C ALA A 85 -8.93 -16.01 -4.78
N ASP A 86 -9.18 -17.32 -4.80
CA ASP A 86 -10.30 -17.97 -4.12
C ASP A 86 -9.83 -18.74 -2.87
N PRO A 87 -10.16 -18.23 -1.66
CA PRO A 87 -9.73 -18.84 -0.41
C PRO A 87 -10.53 -20.11 -0.04
N VAL A 88 -11.55 -20.48 -0.81
CA VAL A 88 -12.42 -21.64 -0.56
C VAL A 88 -12.12 -22.77 -1.53
N ASN A 89 -12.02 -22.47 -2.83
CA ASN A 89 -11.80 -23.46 -3.87
C ASN A 89 -10.31 -23.70 -4.08
N ASN A 90 -9.82 -24.86 -3.62
CA ASN A 90 -8.43 -25.36 -3.76
C ASN A 90 -7.31 -24.37 -3.43
N LEU A 91 -7.63 -23.23 -2.81
CA LEU A 91 -6.67 -22.15 -2.58
C LEU A 91 -5.97 -21.74 -3.90
N GLY A 92 -6.76 -21.65 -4.98
CA GLY A 92 -6.29 -21.31 -6.31
C GLY A 92 -6.95 -20.04 -6.85
N TRP A 93 -6.92 -19.87 -8.17
CA TRP A 93 -7.40 -18.68 -8.87
C TRP A 93 -8.61 -18.99 -9.73
N ASP A 94 -9.54 -18.04 -9.77
CA ASP A 94 -10.68 -18.05 -10.67
C ASP A 94 -10.67 -16.85 -11.61
N THR A 95 -11.41 -16.98 -12.69
CA THR A 95 -11.60 -15.91 -13.66
C THR A 95 -12.83 -15.11 -13.27
N GLU A 96 -12.72 -13.78 -13.24
CA GLU A 96 -13.83 -12.86 -13.02
C GLU A 96 -13.77 -11.68 -14.02
N LEU A 97 -14.92 -11.03 -14.28
CA LEU A 97 -14.93 -9.80 -15.05
C LEU A 97 -14.17 -8.72 -14.28
N CYS A 98 -13.26 -8.00 -14.95
CA CYS A 98 -12.47 -6.96 -14.29
C CYS A 98 -13.32 -5.84 -13.64
N THR A 99 -14.58 -5.70 -14.06
CA THR A 99 -15.55 -4.74 -13.52
C THR A 99 -16.26 -5.22 -12.25
N SER A 100 -16.16 -6.51 -11.91
CA SER A 100 -16.74 -7.09 -10.70
C SER A 100 -16.10 -6.49 -9.43
N SER A 101 -16.79 -6.57 -8.30
CA SER A 101 -16.32 -5.99 -7.04
C SER A 101 -15.81 -7.03 -6.06
N PHE A 102 -14.51 -6.95 -5.75
CA PHE A 102 -13.84 -7.80 -4.76
C PHE A 102 -12.96 -6.97 -3.81
N THR A 103 -12.39 -7.64 -2.80
CA THR A 103 -11.21 -7.15 -2.07
C THR A 103 -9.97 -7.31 -2.96
N PHE A 104 -8.80 -6.89 -2.49
CA PHE A 104 -7.57 -6.96 -3.30
C PHE A 104 -6.34 -7.01 -2.40
N VAL A 105 -5.26 -7.59 -2.91
CA VAL A 105 -3.98 -7.68 -2.21
C VAL A 105 -2.90 -6.98 -3.02
N CYS A 106 -2.22 -6.03 -2.38
CA CYS A 106 -1.09 -5.33 -2.96
C CYS A 106 0.21 -6.02 -2.59
N ASN A 107 1.13 -6.13 -3.53
CA ASN A 107 2.54 -6.38 -3.25
C ASN A 107 3.30 -5.05 -3.24
N ARG A 108 4.11 -4.85 -2.21
CA ARG A 108 5.04 -3.73 -2.12
C ARG A 108 6.38 -4.26 -1.65
N THR A 109 7.42 -4.07 -2.45
CA THR A 109 8.79 -4.26 -2.00
C THR A 109 9.07 -3.28 -0.87
N LEU A 110 9.40 -3.80 0.31
CA LEU A 110 9.85 -2.98 1.45
C LEU A 110 11.06 -2.16 1.01
N GLY A 111 11.01 -0.85 1.24
CA GLY A 111 12.02 0.11 0.75
C GLY A 111 11.72 0.71 -0.64
N SER A 112 10.66 0.31 -1.34
CA SER A 112 10.15 1.05 -2.51
C SER A 112 9.14 2.10 -2.06
N CYS A 113 9.49 3.37 -2.27
CA CYS A 113 8.67 4.50 -1.86
C CYS A 113 7.96 5.14 -3.07
N PRO A 114 6.80 5.80 -2.86
CA PRO A 114 6.13 6.51 -3.95
C PRO A 114 7.07 7.55 -4.59
N ASN A 115 6.81 7.91 -5.84
CA ASN A 115 7.63 8.90 -6.54
C ASN A 115 7.79 10.20 -5.74
N GLY A 116 9.03 10.66 -5.57
CA GLY A 116 9.38 11.84 -4.79
C GLY A 116 9.47 11.63 -3.27
N TRP A 117 9.35 10.39 -2.80
CA TRP A 117 9.63 10.01 -1.42
C TRP A 117 11.03 9.41 -1.30
N LEU A 118 11.69 9.72 -0.19
CA LEU A 118 12.98 9.17 0.18
C LEU A 118 12.77 7.83 0.90
N SER A 119 13.65 6.86 0.64
CA SER A 119 13.61 5.54 1.25
C SER A 119 14.76 5.35 2.23
N HIS A 120 14.46 4.82 3.41
CA HIS A 120 15.46 4.35 4.37
C HIS A 120 14.87 3.21 5.20
N GLY A 121 15.49 2.02 5.11
CA GLY A 121 14.94 0.80 5.68
C GLY A 121 13.62 0.39 5.02
N ASP A 122 12.61 0.13 5.84
CA ASP A 122 11.23 -0.20 5.44
C ASP A 122 10.30 1.03 5.43
N ARG A 123 10.85 2.24 5.59
CA ARG A 123 10.09 3.50 5.76
C ARG A 123 10.32 4.47 4.60
N CYS A 124 9.28 5.26 4.36
CA CYS A 124 9.27 6.30 3.35
C CYS A 124 9.11 7.67 3.99
N TYR A 125 9.90 8.64 3.52
CA TYR A 125 9.96 9.99 4.04
C TYR A 125 9.67 11.00 2.94
N GLN A 126 8.91 12.03 3.25
CA GLN A 126 8.70 13.16 2.35
C GLN A 126 9.08 14.44 3.04
N VAL A 127 9.96 15.20 2.40
CA VAL A 127 10.40 16.51 2.87
C VAL A 127 9.70 17.57 2.04
N ILE A 128 8.93 18.45 2.69
CA ILE A 128 8.17 19.52 2.03
C ILE A 128 8.84 20.85 2.34
N ASP A 129 9.76 21.28 1.48
CA ASP A 129 10.44 22.58 1.58
C ASP A 129 10.28 23.43 0.32
N VAL A 130 9.03 23.61 -0.10
CA VAL A 130 8.69 24.63 -1.10
C VAL A 130 8.12 25.83 -0.34
N PRO A 131 8.61 27.07 -0.53
CA PRO A 131 8.14 28.24 0.22
C PRO A 131 6.61 28.42 0.20
N ALA A 132 5.98 28.20 -0.96
CA ALA A 132 4.52 28.26 -1.12
C ALA A 132 3.75 27.12 -0.43
N SER A 133 4.44 26.05 -0.03
CA SER A 133 3.86 24.88 0.64
C SER A 133 4.25 24.77 2.11
N ARG A 134 5.00 25.75 2.65
CA ARG A 134 5.30 25.83 4.09
C ARG A 134 4.01 26.03 4.87
N LYS A 135 3.91 25.35 6.01
CA LYS A 135 2.71 25.26 6.83
C LYS A 135 3.03 25.54 8.29
N THR A 136 2.05 26.03 9.05
CA THR A 136 2.13 26.01 10.51
C THR A 136 2.17 24.56 10.99
N TYR A 137 2.57 24.33 12.25
CA TYR A 137 2.58 22.98 12.82
C TYR A 137 1.22 22.28 12.68
N PHE A 138 0.14 22.98 13.03
CA PHE A 138 -1.22 22.43 12.97
C PHE A 138 -1.66 22.13 11.53
N ASP A 139 -1.38 23.04 10.59
CA ASP A 139 -1.68 22.82 9.17
C ASP A 139 -0.88 21.66 8.59
N ALA A 140 0.38 21.48 9.02
CA ALA A 140 1.23 20.37 8.59
C ALA A 140 0.71 19.03 9.13
N LEU A 141 0.29 19.00 10.40
CA LEU A 141 -0.33 17.83 11.02
C LEU A 141 -1.61 17.42 10.27
N GLN A 142 -2.51 18.38 10.02
CA GLN A 142 -3.73 18.13 9.25
C GLN A 142 -3.44 17.69 7.82
N TYR A 143 -2.47 18.33 7.16
CA TYR A 143 -2.09 17.99 5.79
C TYR A 143 -1.59 16.55 5.66
N CYS A 144 -0.73 16.09 6.58
CA CYS A 144 -0.30 14.69 6.60
C CYS A 144 -1.48 13.75 6.82
N SER A 145 -2.31 14.04 7.83
CA SER A 145 -3.47 13.20 8.18
C SER A 145 -4.45 13.03 7.02
N GLN A 146 -4.77 14.10 6.29
CA GLN A 146 -5.66 14.07 5.12
C GLN A 146 -5.12 13.22 3.96
N ARG A 147 -3.81 12.96 3.92
CA ARG A 147 -3.15 12.15 2.90
C ARG A 147 -2.89 10.71 3.34
N GLY A 148 -3.38 10.32 4.52
CA GLY A 148 -3.10 9.00 5.10
C GLY A 148 -1.64 8.85 5.55
N THR A 149 -0.96 9.96 5.83
CA THR A 149 0.42 9.97 6.34
C THR A 149 0.47 10.69 7.68
N SER A 150 1.63 10.67 8.34
CA SER A 150 1.82 11.35 9.63
C SER A 150 3.06 12.22 9.59
N LEU A 151 3.09 13.27 10.42
CA LEU A 151 4.35 13.94 10.73
C LEU A 151 5.34 12.91 11.31
N LEU A 152 6.60 13.08 10.97
CA LEU A 152 7.65 12.12 11.33
C LEU A 152 7.83 12.06 12.85
N VAL A 153 7.70 10.85 13.41
CA VAL A 153 8.21 10.47 14.74
C VAL A 153 9.50 9.70 14.53
N ILE A 154 10.58 10.14 15.17
CA ILE A 154 11.88 9.47 15.11
C ILE A 154 11.93 8.40 16.20
N ASN A 155 12.09 7.13 15.81
CA ASN A 155 12.03 5.99 16.73
C ASN A 155 13.37 5.25 16.89
N SER A 156 14.42 5.67 16.20
CA SER A 156 15.75 5.06 16.32
C SER A 156 16.88 6.05 16.07
N ALA A 157 18.06 5.73 16.59
CA ALA A 157 19.27 6.51 16.33
C ALA A 157 19.68 6.49 14.85
N ASP A 158 19.41 5.38 14.16
CA ASP A 158 19.66 5.24 12.73
C ASP A 158 18.75 6.14 11.89
N GLU A 159 17.44 6.15 12.20
CA GLU A 159 16.47 7.08 11.60
C GLU A 159 16.84 8.54 11.89
N GLN A 160 17.23 8.86 13.14
CA GLN A 160 17.67 10.21 13.49
C GLN A 160 18.87 10.66 12.65
N LYS A 161 19.87 9.78 12.50
CA LYS A 161 21.07 10.07 11.71
C LYS A 161 20.72 10.31 10.24
N TYR A 162 19.92 9.43 9.65
CA TYR A 162 19.46 9.56 8.26
C TYR A 162 18.74 10.89 8.01
N ILE A 163 17.83 11.27 8.90
CA ILE A 163 17.04 12.50 8.77
C ILE A 163 17.91 13.74 8.91
N LEU A 164 18.84 13.77 9.87
CA LEU A 164 19.76 14.90 10.03
C LEU A 164 20.66 15.08 8.81
N GLN A 165 21.15 13.98 8.24
CA GLN A 165 21.95 14.01 7.02
C GLN A 165 21.11 14.51 5.83
N THR A 166 19.90 13.99 5.66
CA THR A 166 18.95 14.43 4.62
C THR A 166 18.65 15.92 4.71
N LEU A 167 18.34 16.44 5.90
CA LEU A 167 18.07 17.86 6.11
C LEU A 167 19.31 18.73 5.79
N THR A 168 20.50 18.24 6.11
CA THR A 168 21.77 18.90 5.80
C THR A 168 21.99 18.99 4.29
N ASP A 169 21.85 17.86 3.58
CA ASP A 169 22.04 17.78 2.13
C ASP A 169 21.03 18.66 1.37
N LEU A 170 19.80 18.74 1.88
CA LEU A 170 18.74 19.59 1.33
C LEU A 170 18.80 21.06 1.81
N HIS A 171 19.78 21.43 2.64
CA HIS A 171 19.94 22.79 3.18
C HIS A 171 18.73 23.30 3.99
N ILE A 172 18.02 22.39 4.66
CA ILE A 172 16.84 22.70 5.46
C ILE A 172 17.25 22.92 6.92
N THR A 173 17.01 24.12 7.42
CA THR A 173 17.41 24.51 8.78
C THR A 173 16.37 24.18 9.84
N ARG A 174 15.09 24.08 9.46
CA ARG A 174 13.97 23.82 10.37
C ARG A 174 12.87 23.03 9.68
N ALA A 175 12.36 22.02 10.37
CA ALA A 175 11.21 21.22 9.92
C ALA A 175 10.32 20.87 11.12
N TRP A 176 9.02 20.76 10.89
CA TRP A 176 8.09 20.22 11.89
C TRP A 176 8.23 18.71 11.96
N LEU A 177 8.42 18.19 13.17
CA LEU A 177 8.32 16.77 13.47
C LEU A 177 7.09 16.54 14.35
N ALA A 178 6.58 15.32 14.38
CA ALA A 178 5.57 14.98 15.36
C ALA A 178 6.21 15.02 16.76
N PHE A 179 5.52 15.65 17.70
CA PHE A 179 5.87 15.49 19.11
C PHE A 179 5.40 14.11 19.57
N SER A 180 6.30 13.12 19.58
CA SER A 180 6.12 11.98 20.47
C SER A 180 6.51 12.45 21.87
N VAL A 181 5.53 12.86 22.67
CA VAL A 181 5.69 12.61 24.11
C VAL A 181 5.79 11.10 24.21
N GLY A 182 6.86 10.57 24.79
CA GLY A 182 6.96 9.14 25.09
C GLY A 182 5.90 8.78 26.13
N ILE A 183 4.66 8.60 25.70
CA ILE A 183 3.57 8.19 26.56
C ILE A 183 3.68 6.67 26.62
N SER A 184 4.36 6.16 27.65
CA SER A 184 4.06 4.80 28.11
C SER A 184 2.57 4.76 28.50
N ASP A 185 1.93 3.60 28.35
CA ASP A 185 0.49 3.37 28.58
C ASP A 185 -0.03 3.73 29.99
N ASN A 186 0.76 4.41 30.83
CA ASN A 186 0.43 4.80 32.20
C ASN A 186 1.04 6.15 32.64
N SER A 187 1.20 7.12 31.73
CA SER A 187 1.81 8.43 32.07
C SER A 187 0.81 9.43 32.66
N SER A 188 1.28 10.28 33.59
CA SER A 188 0.52 11.40 34.15
C SER A 188 0.17 12.45 33.08
N TYR A 189 -0.98 13.12 33.23
CA TYR A 189 -1.49 14.13 32.31
C TYR A 189 -1.60 15.51 32.96
N ILE A 190 -1.50 16.58 32.15
CA ILE A 190 -1.75 17.97 32.57
C ILE A 190 -3.05 18.43 31.90
N ALA A 191 -4.03 18.83 32.71
CA ALA A 191 -5.26 19.46 32.23
C ALA A 191 -5.22 20.97 32.52
N SER A 192 -5.60 21.79 31.55
CA SER A 192 -5.82 23.23 31.74
C SER A 192 -7.29 23.55 31.53
N GLN A 193 -7.89 24.32 32.44
CA GLN A 193 -9.21 24.91 32.26
C GLN A 193 -9.02 26.41 32.01
N HIS A 194 -9.55 26.90 30.89
CA HIS A 194 -9.83 28.33 30.74
C HIS A 194 -11.29 28.53 31.12
N ASP A 195 -11.49 29.48 32.03
CA ASP A 195 -12.76 29.96 32.60
C ASP A 195 -13.26 29.21 33.86
N ALA A 196 -12.93 29.80 35.01
CA ALA A 196 -13.75 29.77 36.20
C ALA A 196 -14.46 31.12 36.28
N GLY A 197 -15.77 31.13 36.04
CA GLY A 197 -16.63 32.25 36.45
C GLY A 197 -16.69 32.36 37.96
#